data_AF-A0A419RVC1-F1
#
_entry.id   AF-A0A419RVC1-F1
#
_cell.length_a   1.000
_cell.length_b   1.000
_cell.length_c   1.000
_cell.angle_alpha   90.00
_cell.angle_beta   90.00
_cell.angle_gamma   90.00
#
_symmetry.space_group_name_H-M   'P 1'
#
loop_
_entity.id
_entity.type
_entity.pdbx_description
1 polymer ?
#
loop_
_entity_poly.entity_id
_entity_poly.type
_entity_poly.pdbx_seq_one_letter_code
_entity_poly.pdbx_strand_id
1 'polypeptide(L)'
;MTGRTHDKRFLLLPKGQFWRDEEAAEQIDAAIRAGGLWAGGPVAILLIPLGLIGLLVGDGAMFVISFVPLFIAFIGTVILMFTIMLPATVLLTACKVESRGVYECIGLVGGLIIPPVFCQLIALPPGFSIFFAFFGGVAGLSAGSSWGTWRCDNRVERICPYREYRDRRPPRTPNEIHELLH
;
A
#
# COMPACT_ATOMS: atom_id res chain seq x y z
N MET A 1 35.76 -24.02 -20.50
CA MET A 1 35.90 -22.93 -19.50
C MET A 1 35.21 -21.69 -20.05
N THR A 2 33.93 -21.54 -19.75
CA THR A 2 33.07 -20.44 -20.24
C THR A 2 33.03 -19.34 -19.20
N GLY A 3 33.71 -18.22 -19.48
CA GLY A 3 33.72 -17.04 -18.63
C GLY A 3 32.37 -16.32 -18.67
N ARG A 4 31.58 -16.45 -17.59
CA ARG A 4 30.49 -15.52 -17.29
C ARG A 4 31.10 -14.22 -16.81
N THR A 5 31.15 -13.23 -17.70
CA THR A 5 31.41 -11.84 -17.33
C THR A 5 30.25 -11.37 -16.45
N HIS A 6 30.55 -11.09 -15.18
CA HIS A 6 29.67 -10.40 -14.25
C HIS A 6 29.40 -9.00 -14.78
N ASP A 7 28.26 -8.82 -15.44
CA ASP A 7 27.78 -7.53 -15.93
C ASP A 7 27.41 -6.64 -14.74
N LYS A 8 28.32 -5.78 -14.32
CA LYS A 8 28.17 -4.82 -13.21
C LYS A 8 27.29 -3.61 -13.58
N ARG A 9 26.44 -3.68 -14.61
CA ARG A 9 25.57 -2.59 -15.08
C ARG A 9 24.35 -2.29 -14.20
N PHE A 10 24.33 -2.74 -12.95
CA PHE A 10 23.18 -2.55 -12.04
C PHE A 10 23.27 -1.32 -11.13
N LEU A 11 24.32 -0.50 -11.19
CA LEU A 11 24.57 0.52 -10.16
C LEU A 11 24.70 1.98 -10.65
N LEU A 12 24.26 2.27 -11.87
CA LEU A 12 24.12 3.65 -12.34
C LEU A 12 22.69 3.87 -12.83
N LEU A 13 21.78 4.09 -11.89
CA LEU A 13 20.49 4.70 -12.22
C LEU A 13 20.80 6.09 -12.81
N PRO A 14 20.36 6.40 -14.04
CA PRO A 14 20.66 7.67 -14.68
C PRO A 14 20.09 8.82 -13.84
N LYS A 15 20.90 9.85 -13.59
CA LYS A 15 20.58 11.04 -12.78
C LYS A 15 19.33 11.84 -13.21
N GLY A 16 18.63 11.44 -14.27
CA GLY A 16 17.36 12.01 -14.72
C GLY A 16 16.10 11.32 -14.17
N GLN A 17 16.25 10.26 -13.37
CA GLN A 17 15.10 9.50 -12.86
C GLN A 17 14.42 10.13 -11.63
N PHE A 18 14.99 11.20 -11.07
CA PHE A 18 14.47 11.93 -9.91
C PHE A 18 13.06 12.50 -10.14
N TRP A 19 12.73 12.90 -11.37
CA TRP A 19 11.40 13.40 -11.73
C TRP A 19 10.32 12.30 -11.80
N ARG A 20 10.69 11.00 -11.80
CA ARG A 20 9.75 9.88 -11.65
C ARG A 20 9.39 9.62 -10.18
N ASP A 21 10.19 10.11 -9.24
CA ASP A 21 9.97 9.89 -7.82
C ASP A 21 8.83 10.79 -7.29
N GLU A 22 8.56 11.95 -7.92
CA GLU A 22 7.41 12.80 -7.59
C GLU A 22 6.07 12.18 -8.01
N GLU A 23 5.96 11.66 -9.23
CA GLU A 23 4.75 10.93 -9.69
C GLU A 23 4.53 9.65 -8.83
N ALA A 24 5.61 8.96 -8.46
CA ALA A 24 5.53 7.79 -7.59
C ALA A 24 5.14 8.17 -6.15
N ALA A 25 5.65 9.27 -5.62
CA ALA A 25 5.29 9.81 -4.32
C ALA A 25 3.82 10.22 -4.29
N GLU A 26 3.31 10.89 -5.33
CA GLU A 26 1.89 11.23 -5.45
C GLU A 26 0.98 10.00 -5.52
N GLN A 27 1.37 8.94 -6.24
CA GLN A 27 0.58 7.71 -6.29
C GLN A 27 0.57 6.97 -4.95
N ILE A 28 1.72 6.90 -4.28
CA ILE A 28 1.84 6.32 -2.93
C ILE A 28 1.05 7.15 -1.93
N ASP A 29 1.11 8.47 -2.04
CA ASP A 29 0.36 9.39 -1.19
C ASP A 29 -1.14 9.29 -1.44
N ALA A 30 -1.61 9.23 -2.70
CA ALA A 30 -3.01 8.99 -3.03
C ALA A 30 -3.50 7.62 -2.52
N ALA A 31 -2.65 6.60 -2.58
CA ALA A 31 -2.93 5.28 -2.04
C ALA A 31 -3.05 5.25 -0.51
N ILE A 32 -2.11 5.93 0.17
CA ILE A 32 -2.08 6.05 1.63
C ILE A 32 -3.24 6.92 2.09
N ARG A 33 -3.56 8.00 1.37
CA ARG A 33 -4.72 8.84 1.65
C ARG A 33 -6.00 8.07 1.44
N ALA A 34 -6.19 7.37 0.32
CA ALA A 34 -7.41 6.59 0.09
C ALA A 34 -7.52 5.43 1.09
N GLY A 35 -6.51 4.57 1.18
CA GLY A 35 -6.53 3.41 2.07
C GLY A 35 -6.55 3.79 3.55
N GLY A 36 -5.76 4.78 3.94
CA GLY A 36 -5.72 5.32 5.31
C GLY A 36 -7.01 6.04 5.68
N LEU A 37 -7.63 6.80 4.77
CA LEU A 37 -8.91 7.45 5.02
C LEU A 37 -10.05 6.42 5.16
N TRP A 38 -10.08 5.37 4.33
CA TRP A 38 -11.14 4.37 4.41
C TRP A 38 -10.98 3.40 5.58
N ALA A 39 -9.75 3.04 5.93
CA ALA A 39 -9.47 2.07 7.00
C ALA A 39 -9.27 2.71 8.37
N GLY A 40 -8.50 3.80 8.42
CA GLY A 40 -8.14 4.49 9.66
C GLY A 40 -8.93 5.77 9.90
N GLY A 41 -9.49 6.39 8.86
CA GLY A 41 -10.20 7.68 8.95
C GLY A 41 -11.38 7.66 9.92
N PRO A 42 -12.36 6.74 9.81
CA PRO A 42 -13.48 6.67 10.75
C PRO A 42 -13.03 6.48 12.20
N VAL A 43 -12.00 5.65 12.41
CA VAL A 43 -11.43 5.37 13.73
C VAL A 43 -10.70 6.61 14.28
N ALA A 44 -9.90 7.29 13.46
CA ALA A 44 -9.18 8.50 13.82
C ALA A 44 -10.13 9.67 14.12
N ILE A 45 -11.21 9.83 13.33
CA ILE A 45 -12.24 10.86 13.55
C ILE A 45 -12.91 10.71 14.93
N LEU A 46 -13.06 9.48 15.42
CA LEU A 46 -13.65 9.23 16.74
C LEU A 46 -12.62 9.28 17.87
N LEU A 47 -11.44 8.70 17.66
CA LEU A 47 -10.43 8.55 18.71
C LEU A 47 -9.66 9.84 18.97
N ILE A 48 -9.35 10.64 17.94
CA ILE A 48 -8.56 11.88 18.13
C ILE A 48 -9.32 12.89 19.01
N PRO A 49 -10.60 13.22 18.76
CA PRO A 49 -11.34 14.12 19.64
C PRO A 49 -11.48 13.57 21.05
N LEU A 50 -11.70 12.26 21.21
CA LEU A 50 -11.79 11.63 22.52
C LEU A 50 -10.48 11.77 23.32
N GLY A 51 -9.34 11.55 22.66
CA GLY A 51 -8.02 11.75 23.25
C GLY A 51 -7.77 13.20 23.65
N LEU A 52 -8.13 14.15 22.78
CA LEU A 52 -8.00 15.59 23.06
C LEU A 52 -8.88 16.03 24.24
N ILE A 53 -10.11 15.53 24.34
CA ILE A 53 -10.99 15.77 25.49
C ILE A 53 -10.34 15.23 26.76
N GLY A 54 -9.78 14.01 26.72
CA GLY A 54 -9.02 13.43 27.82
C GLY A 54 -7.88 14.33 28.29
N LEU A 55 -7.11 14.89 27.36
CA LEU A 55 -6.04 15.84 27.67
C LEU A 55 -6.57 17.12 28.33
N LEU A 56 -7.68 17.68 27.84
CA LEU A 56 -8.29 18.90 28.37
C LEU A 56 -8.83 18.74 29.80
N VAL A 57 -9.27 17.54 30.17
CA VAL A 57 -9.73 17.25 31.53
C VAL A 57 -8.61 16.77 32.47
N GLY A 58 -7.35 16.78 31.99
CA GLY A 58 -6.19 16.32 32.76
C GLY A 58 -6.05 14.80 32.86
N ASP A 59 -6.84 14.04 32.10
CA ASP A 59 -6.75 12.58 32.01
C ASP A 59 -5.79 12.17 30.88
N GLY A 60 -4.50 12.17 31.22
CA GLY A 60 -3.45 11.70 30.31
C GLY A 60 -3.59 10.23 29.90
N ALA A 61 -4.27 9.40 30.71
CA ALA A 61 -4.48 7.99 30.36
C ALA A 61 -5.49 7.87 29.20
N MET A 62 -6.57 8.64 29.22
CA MET A 62 -7.54 8.70 28.12
C MET A 62 -6.87 9.17 26.81
N PHE A 63 -5.98 10.16 26.89
CA PHE A 63 -5.17 10.58 25.74
C PHE A 63 -4.36 9.41 25.18
N VAL A 64 -3.57 8.71 25.99
CA VAL A 64 -2.73 7.59 25.53
C VAL A 64 -3.56 6.44 24.95
N ILE A 65 -4.64 6.05 25.64
CA ILE A 65 -5.53 4.96 25.21
C ILE A 65 -6.15 5.25 23.82
N SER A 66 -6.44 6.51 23.53
CA SER A 66 -7.00 6.91 22.23
C SER A 66 -6.06 6.63 21.04
N PHE A 67 -4.74 6.59 21.26
CA PHE A 67 -3.76 6.29 20.20
C PHE A 67 -3.37 4.81 20.11
N VAL A 68 -3.70 4.01 21.12
CA VAL A 68 -3.35 2.57 21.14
C VAL A 68 -3.86 1.85 19.88
N PRO A 69 -5.12 2.05 19.42
CA PRO A 69 -5.59 1.40 18.20
C PRO A 69 -4.80 1.79 16.95
N LEU A 70 -4.36 3.05 16.84
CA LEU A 70 -3.53 3.51 15.72
C LEU A 70 -2.16 2.84 15.75
N PHE A 71 -1.55 2.73 16.93
CA PHE A 71 -0.26 2.09 17.09
C PHE A 71 -0.30 0.58 16.80
N ILE A 72 -1.34 -0.11 17.27
CA ILE A 72 -1.59 -1.52 16.95
C ILE A 72 -1.78 -1.69 15.45
N ALA A 73 -2.58 -0.82 14.81
CA ALA A 73 -2.79 -0.87 13.36
C ALA A 73 -1.49 -0.64 12.57
N PHE A 74 -0.66 0.31 13.00
CA PHE A 74 0.64 0.58 12.40
C PHE A 74 1.57 -0.64 12.50
N ILE A 75 1.78 -1.16 13.71
CA ILE A 75 2.63 -2.34 13.93
C ILE A 75 2.10 -3.54 13.16
N GLY A 76 0.79 -3.80 13.23
CA GLY A 76 0.17 -4.90 12.52
C GLY A 76 0.38 -4.80 11.01
N THR A 77 0.23 -3.61 10.44
CA THR A 77 0.48 -3.37 9.01
C THR A 77 1.93 -3.64 8.63
N VAL A 78 2.89 -3.15 9.42
CA VAL A 78 4.32 -3.40 9.19
C VAL A 78 4.61 -4.90 9.24
N ILE A 79 4.14 -5.61 10.28
CA ILE A 79 4.35 -7.05 10.42
C ILE A 79 3.76 -7.80 9.22
N LEU A 80 2.52 -7.50 8.83
CA LEU A 80 1.86 -8.16 7.69
C LEU A 80 2.57 -7.89 6.37
N MET A 81 3.13 -6.68 6.20
CA MET A 81 3.90 -6.34 5.01
C MET A 81 5.14 -7.23 4.88
N PHE A 82 5.88 -7.41 5.98
CA PHE A 82 7.08 -8.23 6.00
C PHE A 82 6.79 -9.74 5.94
N THR A 83 5.74 -10.20 6.62
CA THR A 83 5.45 -11.64 6.78
C THR A 83 4.61 -12.24 5.67
N ILE A 84 3.77 -11.44 5.00
CA ILE A 84 2.84 -11.94 3.97
C ILE A 84 3.14 -11.30 2.62
N MET A 85 3.14 -9.97 2.53
CA MET A 85 3.19 -9.29 1.23
C MET A 85 4.54 -9.41 0.52
N LEU A 86 5.65 -9.32 1.25
CA LEU A 86 6.98 -9.52 0.67
C LEU A 86 7.17 -10.96 0.16
N PRO A 87 6.92 -12.02 0.95
CA PRO A 87 6.98 -13.40 0.47
C PRO A 87 6.04 -13.66 -0.71
N ALA A 88 4.80 -13.16 -0.66
CA ALA A 88 3.86 -13.25 -1.78
C ALA A 88 4.44 -12.60 -3.04
N THR A 89 5.02 -11.40 -2.92
CA THR A 89 5.68 -10.71 -4.04
C THR A 89 6.83 -11.53 -4.61
N VAL A 90 7.69 -12.12 -3.76
CA VAL A 90 8.80 -12.97 -4.19
C VAL A 90 8.28 -14.20 -4.95
N LEU A 91 7.25 -14.86 -4.42
CA LEU A 91 6.64 -16.03 -5.04
C LEU A 91 6.01 -15.69 -6.40
N LEU A 92 5.24 -14.60 -6.48
CA LEU A 92 4.62 -14.14 -7.73
C LEU A 92 5.67 -13.77 -8.77
N THR A 93 6.77 -13.13 -8.36
CA THR A 93 7.92 -12.85 -9.23
C THR A 93 8.52 -14.15 -9.76
N ALA A 94 8.76 -15.14 -8.90
CA ALA A 94 9.35 -16.42 -9.28
C ALA A 94 8.46 -17.20 -10.26
N CYS A 95 7.13 -17.14 -10.07
CA CYS A 95 6.15 -17.78 -10.94
C CYS A 95 5.83 -16.97 -12.21
N LYS A 96 6.35 -15.75 -12.37
CA LYS A 96 6.07 -14.84 -13.50
C LYS A 96 4.58 -14.53 -13.70
N VAL A 97 3.81 -14.47 -12.61
CA VAL A 97 2.37 -14.19 -12.61
C VAL A 97 2.03 -12.83 -11.99
N GLU A 98 3.02 -11.93 -11.92
CA GLU A 98 2.80 -10.58 -11.38
C GLU A 98 1.83 -9.79 -12.27
N SER A 99 0.67 -9.48 -11.71
CA SER A 99 -0.30 -8.56 -12.30
C SER A 99 -0.96 -7.75 -11.18
N ARG A 100 -1.42 -6.54 -11.52
CA ARG A 100 -2.15 -5.68 -10.59
C ARG A 100 -3.34 -6.41 -9.94
N GLY A 101 -4.13 -7.13 -10.75
CA GLY A 101 -5.29 -7.88 -10.28
C GLY A 101 -4.94 -8.98 -9.26
N VAL A 102 -3.75 -9.60 -9.38
CA VAL A 102 -3.30 -10.59 -8.39
C VAL A 102 -2.97 -9.93 -7.05
N TYR A 103 -2.32 -8.76 -7.06
CA TYR A 103 -2.05 -8.03 -5.82
C TYR A 103 -3.33 -7.50 -5.17
N GLU A 104 -4.28 -7.01 -5.97
CA GLU A 104 -5.61 -6.62 -5.51
C GLU A 104 -6.35 -7.79 -4.85
N CYS A 105 -6.31 -8.97 -5.48
CA CYS A 105 -6.93 -10.18 -4.95
C CYS A 105 -6.27 -10.63 -3.64
N ILE A 106 -4.94 -10.69 -3.58
CA ILE A 106 -4.21 -11.05 -2.35
C ILE A 106 -4.50 -10.05 -1.23
N GLY A 107 -4.51 -8.77 -1.55
CA GLY A 107 -4.87 -7.69 -0.63
C GLY A 107 -6.28 -7.87 -0.09
N LEU A 108 -7.27 -8.05 -0.96
CA LEU A 108 -8.66 -8.25 -0.59
C LEU A 108 -8.86 -9.51 0.27
N VAL A 109 -8.34 -10.65 -0.16
CA VAL A 109 -8.46 -11.93 0.56
C VAL A 109 -7.76 -11.87 1.91
N GLY A 110 -6.54 -11.33 1.97
CA GLY A 110 -5.83 -11.12 3.23
C GLY A 110 -6.61 -10.19 4.17
N GLY A 111 -7.14 -9.10 3.63
CA GLY A 111 -7.97 -8.14 4.35
C GLY A 111 -9.29 -8.71 4.87
N LEU A 112 -9.90 -9.66 4.16
CA LEU A 112 -11.13 -10.33 4.60
C LEU A 112 -10.88 -11.43 5.64
N ILE A 113 -9.71 -12.06 5.65
CA ILE A 113 -9.41 -13.23 6.50
C ILE A 113 -8.70 -12.84 7.80
N ILE A 114 -7.67 -11.99 7.71
CA ILE A 114 -6.78 -11.71 8.85
C ILE A 114 -7.53 -11.03 10.01
N PRO A 115 -8.34 -9.97 9.80
CA PRO A 115 -9.02 -9.31 10.90
C PRO A 115 -10.04 -10.21 11.62
N PRO A 116 -10.89 -11.01 10.94
CA PRO A 116 -11.74 -11.99 11.62
C PRO A 116 -10.96 -13.01 12.44
N VAL A 117 -9.88 -13.58 11.88
CA VAL A 117 -9.04 -14.54 12.61
C VAL A 117 -8.47 -13.88 13.87
N PHE A 118 -7.98 -12.65 13.76
CA PHE A 118 -7.48 -11.91 14.91
C PHE A 118 -8.58 -11.66 15.95
N CYS A 119 -9.78 -11.23 15.53
CA CYS A 119 -10.92 -11.03 16.43
C CYS A 119 -11.28 -12.30 17.21
N GLN A 120 -11.25 -13.47 16.56
CA GLN A 120 -11.50 -14.74 17.23
C GLN A 120 -10.38 -15.10 18.21
N LEU A 121 -9.11 -14.83 17.87
CA LEU A 121 -7.97 -15.10 18.76
C LEU A 121 -8.04 -14.31 20.08
N ILE A 122 -8.63 -13.11 20.05
CA ILE A 122 -8.82 -12.27 21.24
C ILE A 122 -10.26 -12.32 21.80
N ALA A 123 -11.06 -13.30 21.37
CA ALA A 123 -12.42 -13.56 21.85
C ALA A 123 -13.39 -12.35 21.74
N LEU A 124 -13.28 -11.55 20.68
CA LEU A 124 -14.26 -10.49 20.41
C LEU A 124 -15.61 -11.08 19.95
N PRO A 125 -16.73 -10.37 20.21
CA PRO A 125 -18.04 -10.81 19.74
C PRO A 125 -18.09 -11.00 18.21
N PRO A 126 -18.84 -11.99 17.68
CA PRO A 126 -18.86 -12.31 16.25
C PRO A 126 -19.21 -11.15 15.31
N GLY A 127 -20.02 -10.19 15.78
CA GLY A 127 -20.36 -8.99 14.99
C GLY A 127 -19.15 -8.13 14.63
N PHE A 128 -18.13 -8.08 15.49
CA PHE A 128 -16.88 -7.37 15.21
C PHE A 128 -16.09 -8.06 14.09
N SER A 129 -16.09 -9.38 14.04
CA SER A 129 -15.38 -10.12 12.99
C SER A 129 -15.91 -9.75 11.60
N ILE A 130 -17.23 -9.70 11.40
CA ILE A 130 -17.82 -9.31 10.11
C ILE A 130 -17.51 -7.84 9.78
N PHE A 131 -17.65 -6.96 10.77
CA PHE A 131 -17.34 -5.54 10.63
C PHE A 131 -15.88 -5.33 10.19
N PHE A 132 -14.92 -5.92 10.90
CA PHE A 132 -13.50 -5.81 10.58
C PHE A 132 -13.11 -6.55 9.30
N ALA A 133 -13.82 -7.62 8.91
CA ALA A 133 -13.62 -8.26 7.60
C ALA A 133 -13.87 -7.26 6.46
N PHE A 134 -15.00 -6.54 6.52
CA PHE A 134 -15.38 -5.60 5.47
C PHE A 134 -14.34 -4.48 5.33
N PHE A 135 -14.01 -3.79 6.43
CA PHE A 135 -13.02 -2.72 6.43
C PHE A 135 -11.62 -3.22 6.09
N GLY A 136 -11.25 -4.40 6.58
CA GLY A 136 -9.99 -5.06 6.23
C GLY A 136 -9.90 -5.37 4.74
N GLY A 137 -10.99 -5.86 4.13
CA GLY A 137 -11.07 -6.13 2.70
C GLY A 137 -10.88 -4.86 1.86
N VAL A 138 -11.54 -3.76 2.21
CA VAL A 138 -11.38 -2.46 1.54
C VAL A 138 -9.95 -1.94 1.68
N ALA A 139 -9.39 -1.98 2.90
CA ALA A 139 -8.02 -1.57 3.17
C ALA A 139 -7.00 -2.41 2.38
N GLY A 140 -7.19 -3.73 2.39
CA GLY A 140 -6.34 -4.69 1.71
C GLY A 140 -6.39 -4.53 0.18
N LEU A 141 -7.58 -4.32 -0.39
CA LEU A 141 -7.74 -4.05 -1.81
C LEU A 141 -7.03 -2.75 -2.21
N SER A 142 -7.19 -1.68 -1.43
CA SER A 142 -6.52 -0.40 -1.66
C SER A 142 -4.99 -0.55 -1.62
N ALA A 143 -4.47 -1.23 -0.60
CA ALA A 143 -3.04 -1.49 -0.46
C ALA A 143 -2.51 -2.37 -1.62
N GLY A 144 -3.24 -3.43 -1.97
CA GLY A 144 -2.92 -4.33 -3.08
C GLY A 144 -2.91 -3.63 -4.44
N SER A 145 -3.91 -2.77 -4.70
CA SER A 145 -3.99 -1.95 -5.92
C SER A 145 -2.80 -1.01 -6.05
N SER A 146 -2.41 -0.33 -4.98
CA SER A 146 -1.33 0.64 -5.02
C SER A 146 0.04 0.01 -5.08
N TRP A 147 0.25 -1.07 -4.32
CA TRP A 147 1.45 -1.89 -4.46
C TRP A 147 1.55 -2.49 -5.87
N GLY A 148 0.45 -3.07 -6.37
CA GLY A 148 0.39 -3.65 -7.71
C GLY A 148 0.68 -2.63 -8.81
N THR A 149 0.10 -1.44 -8.73
CA THR A 149 0.39 -0.31 -9.64
C THR A 149 1.87 0.07 -9.58
N TRP A 150 2.42 0.31 -8.39
CA TRP A 150 3.83 0.65 -8.23
C TRP A 150 4.76 -0.44 -8.79
N ARG A 151 4.43 -1.72 -8.56
CA ARG A 151 5.18 -2.88 -9.07
C ARG A 151 5.16 -2.95 -10.59
N CYS A 152 3.98 -2.78 -11.20
CA CYS A 152 3.80 -2.80 -12.64
C CYS A 152 4.47 -1.58 -13.32
N ASP A 153 4.41 -0.40 -12.70
CA ASP A 153 4.96 0.85 -13.25
C ASP A 153 6.50 0.91 -13.11
N ASN A 154 7.06 0.40 -12.01
CA ASN A 154 8.51 0.42 -11.76
C ASN A 154 9.27 -0.80 -12.31
N ARG A 155 8.61 -1.94 -12.56
CA ARG A 155 9.21 -3.04 -13.35
C ARG A 155 8.95 -2.83 -14.84
N VAL A 156 9.59 -1.79 -15.36
CA VAL A 156 9.70 -1.52 -16.79
C VAL A 156 10.31 -2.77 -17.47
N GLU A 157 9.56 -3.35 -18.41
CA GLU A 157 9.97 -4.21 -19.52
C GLU A 157 10.02 -5.75 -19.44
N ARG A 158 10.10 -6.44 -18.29
CA ARG A 158 10.40 -7.90 -18.36
C ARG A 158 9.29 -8.90 -18.02
N ILE A 159 8.22 -8.54 -17.29
CA ILE A 159 7.34 -9.57 -16.69
C ILE A 159 5.85 -9.27 -16.80
N CYS A 160 5.40 -8.02 -16.81
CA CYS A 160 3.95 -7.74 -16.87
C CYS A 160 3.42 -7.71 -18.31
N PRO A 161 2.49 -8.59 -18.71
CA PRO A 161 1.77 -8.49 -19.98
C PRO A 161 0.79 -7.30 -20.03
N TYR A 162 0.71 -6.49 -18.97
CA TYR A 162 -0.20 -5.34 -18.81
C TYR A 162 0.14 -4.12 -19.69
N ARG A 163 0.89 -4.31 -20.77
CA ARG A 163 1.26 -3.25 -21.72
C ARG A 163 0.03 -2.66 -22.42
N GLU A 164 -1.04 -3.45 -22.55
CA GLU A 164 -2.27 -3.10 -23.26
C GLU A 164 -3.06 -1.93 -22.63
N TYR A 165 -2.85 -1.62 -21.34
CA TYR A 165 -3.49 -0.46 -20.70
C TYR A 165 -2.67 0.83 -20.82
N ARG A 166 -1.35 0.73 -21.07
CA ARG A 166 -0.46 1.90 -21.20
C ARG A 166 -0.69 2.64 -22.52
N ASP A 167 -1.07 1.93 -23.57
CA ASP A 167 -1.39 2.50 -24.89
C ASP A 167 -2.73 3.26 -24.91
N ARG A 168 -3.50 3.24 -23.81
CA ARG A 168 -4.71 4.07 -23.64
C ARG A 168 -4.48 5.34 -22.82
N ARG A 169 -3.27 5.59 -22.31
CA ARG A 169 -3.00 6.93 -21.75
C ARG A 169 -3.02 7.91 -22.92
N PRO A 170 -3.80 9.01 -22.85
CA PRO A 170 -3.75 10.04 -23.89
C PRO A 170 -2.28 10.46 -24.08
N PRO A 171 -1.83 10.71 -25.32
CA PRO A 171 -0.48 11.17 -25.57
C PRO A 171 -0.18 12.34 -24.62
N ARG A 172 0.93 12.25 -23.89
CA ARG A 172 1.40 13.36 -23.04
C ARG A 172 1.42 14.59 -23.94
N THR A 173 0.51 15.52 -23.69
CA THR A 173 0.56 16.83 -24.33
C THR A 173 1.94 17.40 -24.05
N PRO A 174 2.62 17.98 -25.05
CA PRO A 174 3.89 18.67 -24.83
C PRO A 174 3.74 19.57 -23.61
N ASN A 175 4.70 19.50 -22.69
CA ASN A 175 4.64 20.29 -21.48
C ASN A 175 4.72 21.76 -21.92
N GLU A 176 3.62 22.52 -21.81
CA GLU A 176 3.50 23.88 -22.36
C GLU A 176 4.59 24.82 -21.82
N ILE A 177 5.11 24.53 -20.62
CA ILE A 177 6.24 25.24 -20.00
C ILE A 177 7.53 25.09 -20.83
N HIS A 178 7.72 23.95 -21.50
CA HIS A 178 8.89 23.69 -22.31
C HIS A 178 8.86 24.43 -23.66
N GLU A 179 7.66 24.81 -24.13
CA GLU A 179 7.48 25.67 -25.32
C GLU A 179 7.68 27.15 -25.00
N LEU A 180 7.50 27.58 -23.75
CA LEU A 180 7.73 28.97 -23.33
C LEU A 180 9.23 29.34 -23.15
N LEU A 181 10.12 28.35 -23.22
CA LEU A 181 11.58 28.52 -23.01
C LEU A 181 12.39 28.52 -24.32
N HIS A 182 11.74 28.36 -25.48
CA HIS A 182 12.35 28.37 -26.82
C HIS A 182 11.73 29.45 -27.70
#